data_AF-A0A7H5F071-F1
#
_entry.id   AF-A0A7H5F071-F1
#
_cell.length_a   1.000
_cell.length_b   1.000
_cell.length_c   1.000
_cell.angle_alpha   90.00
_cell.angle_beta   90.00
_cell.angle_gamma   90.00
#
_symmetry.space_group_name_H-M   'P 1'
#
loop_
_entity.id
_entity.type
_entity.pdbx_description
1 polymer ?
#
loop_
_entity_poly.entity_id
_entity_poly.type
_entity_poly.pdbx_seq_one_letter_code
_entity_poly.pdbx_strand_id
1 'polypeptide(L)'
;MPATKLTLRMDEEVIELGKSYAKSQGISLSKLVERFIKEAISGNNNKPGNLHNDLELMLLFPPRDPDNATISQPPSKDLEDYFLAHQNTYYSIEEE
;
A
#
# COMPACT_ATOMS: atom_id res chain seq x y z
N MET A 1 -10.71 29.64 -6.79
CA MET A 1 -11.80 28.88 -6.14
C MET A 1 -12.37 29.72 -5.02
N PRO A 2 -13.69 29.72 -4.80
CA PRO A 2 -14.29 30.44 -3.68
C PRO A 2 -13.78 29.87 -2.35
N ALA A 3 -13.36 30.74 -1.44
CA ALA A 3 -12.92 30.36 -0.09
C ALA A 3 -14.07 30.56 0.90
N THR A 4 -14.35 29.54 1.71
CA THR A 4 -15.37 29.58 2.78
C THR A 4 -14.69 29.56 4.14
N LYS A 5 -15.31 30.21 5.13
CA LYS A 5 -14.79 30.26 6.50
C LYS A 5 -15.39 29.13 7.34
N LEU A 6 -14.53 28.28 7.89
CA LEU A 6 -14.89 27.28 8.90
C LEU A 6 -14.52 27.83 10.28
N THR A 7 -15.46 27.78 11.23
CA THR A 7 -15.22 28.17 12.64
C THR A 7 -15.44 26.94 13.51
N LEU A 8 -14.44 26.56 14.30
CA LEU A 8 -14.47 25.40 15.20
C LEU A 8 -14.30 25.89 16.64
N ARG A 9 -14.98 25.24 17.57
CA ARG A 9 -14.72 25.38 19.02
C ARG A 9 -13.91 24.17 19.46
N MET A 10 -12.78 24.42 20.10
CA MET A 10 -11.81 23.41 20.52
C MET A 10 -11.16 23.88 21.81
N ASP A 11 -10.63 22.95 22.60
CA ASP A 11 -9.89 23.30 23.81
C ASP A 11 -8.64 24.09 23.46
N GLU A 12 -8.31 25.06 24.31
CA GLU A 12 -7.17 25.96 24.09
C GLU A 12 -5.84 25.21 24.01
N GLU A 13 -5.65 24.20 24.86
CA GLU A 13 -4.46 23.33 24.85
C GLU A 13 -4.29 22.60 23.51
N VAL A 14 -5.39 22.13 22.92
CA VAL A 14 -5.38 21.46 21.62
C VAL A 14 -5.02 22.45 20.51
N ILE A 15 -5.51 23.69 20.58
CA ILE A 15 -5.16 24.74 19.63
C ILE A 15 -3.66 25.05 19.70
N GLU A 16 -3.08 25.17 20.91
CA GLU A 16 -1.66 25.47 21.08
C GLU A 16 -0.76 24.31 20.61
N LEU A 17 -1.11 23.06 20.93
CA LEU A 17 -0.41 21.88 20.41
C LEU A 17 -0.45 21.85 18.88
N GLY A 18 -1.63 22.10 18.29
CA GLY A 18 -1.82 22.16 16.85
C GLY A 18 -0.98 23.25 16.19
N LYS A 19 -0.92 24.45 16.78
CA LYS A 19 -0.08 25.56 16.29
C LYS A 19 1.40 25.20 16.36
N SER A 20 1.86 24.62 17.46
CA SER A 20 3.25 24.20 17.64
C SER A 20 3.66 23.17 16.58
N TYR A 21 2.81 22.16 16.36
CA TYR A 21 3.03 21.15 15.33
C TYR A 21 3.03 21.76 13.92
N ALA A 22 2.05 22.60 13.59
CA ALA A 22 2.00 23.27 12.29
C ALA A 22 3.25 24.13 12.03
N LYS A 23 3.73 24.85 13.05
CA LYS A 23 4.97 25.64 12.99
C LYS A 23 6.19 24.76 12.73
N SER A 24 6.29 23.59 13.35
CA SER A 24 7.38 22.63 13.11
C SER A 24 7.43 22.13 11.65
N GLN A 25 6.27 22.09 10.99
CA GLN A 25 6.11 21.72 9.59
C GLN A 25 6.19 22.91 8.63
N GLY A 26 6.44 24.13 9.13
CA GLY A 26 6.52 25.35 8.33
C GLY A 26 5.18 25.78 7.70
N ILE A 27 4.05 25.37 8.26
CA ILE A 27 2.70 25.67 7.75
C ILE A 27 1.79 26.30 8.81
N SER A 28 0.65 26.86 8.39
CA SER A 28 -0.37 27.36 9.31
C SER A 28 -1.27 26.23 9.83
N LEU A 29 -1.87 26.44 11.00
CA LEU A 29 -2.87 25.50 11.56
C LEU A 29 -4.04 25.26 10.58
N SER A 30 -4.53 26.31 9.91
CA SER A 30 -5.58 26.17 8.91
C SER A 30 -5.16 25.26 7.75
N LYS A 31 -3.90 25.35 7.31
CA LYS A 31 -3.38 24.51 6.24
C LYS A 31 -3.22 23.06 6.67
N LEU A 32 -2.81 22.85 7.92
CA LEU A 32 -2.72 21.54 8.54
C LEU A 32 -4.09 20.84 8.58
N VAL A 33 -5.12 21.54 9.06
CA VAL A 33 -6.50 21.01 9.11
C VAL A 33 -7.03 20.72 7.69
N GLU A 34 -6.78 21.60 6.72
CA GLU A 34 -7.18 21.38 5.32
C GLU A 34 -6.53 20.10 4.74
N ARG A 35 -5.23 19.87 5.01
CA ARG A 35 -4.52 18.65 4.59
C ARG A 35 -5.10 17.42 5.25
N PHE A 36 -5.29 17.46 6.57
CA PHE A 36 -5.86 16.34 7.32
C PHE A 36 -7.24 15.93 6.76
N ILE A 37 -8.14 16.89 6.54
CA ILE A 37 -9.47 16.60 5.99
C ILE A 37 -9.36 15.99 4.58
N LYS A 38 -8.47 16.51 3.74
CA LYS A 38 -8.24 15.95 2.39
C LYS A 38 -7.73 14.51 2.45
N GLU A 39 -6.71 14.26 3.25
CA GLU A 39 -6.09 12.94 3.40
C GLU A 39 -7.06 11.92 3.99
N ALA A 40 -7.82 12.31 5.01
CA ALA A 40 -8.83 11.45 5.65
C ALA A 40 -9.93 11.01 4.67
N ILE A 41 -10.33 11.87 3.73
CA ILE A 41 -11.35 11.55 2.73
C ILE A 41 -10.74 10.79 1.54
N SER A 42 -9.52 11.16 1.12
CA SER A 42 -8.83 10.51 0.00
C SER A 42 -8.48 9.05 0.29
N GLY A 43 -8.20 8.68 1.54
CA GLY A 43 -7.98 7.29 1.94
C GLY A 43 -9.21 6.37 1.81
N ASN A 44 -10.41 6.94 1.62
CA ASN A 44 -11.65 6.17 1.44
C ASN A 44 -12.03 5.99 -0.05
N ASN A 45 -11.34 6.70 -0.95
CA ASN A 45 -11.50 6.55 -2.39
C ASN A 45 -10.47 5.56 -2.92
N ASN A 46 -10.59 4.30 -2.49
CA ASN A 46 -10.00 3.18 -3.21
C ASN A 46 -10.64 3.13 -4.61
N LYS A 47 -10.15 3.95 -5.54
CA LYS A 47 -10.13 3.50 -6.94
C LYS A 47 -9.40 2.16 -6.89
N PRO A 48 -9.96 1.07 -7.46
CA PRO A 48 -9.22 -0.17 -7.54
C PRO A 48 -7.88 0.16 -8.18
N GLY A 49 -6.82 0.06 -7.38
CA GLY A 49 -5.48 0.33 -7.84
C GLY A 49 -5.27 -0.53 -9.08
N ASN A 50 -4.77 0.09 -10.14
CA ASN A 50 -4.14 -0.64 -11.22
C ASN A 50 -2.93 -1.31 -10.56
N LEU A 51 -3.17 -2.48 -9.95
CA LEU A 51 -2.15 -3.38 -9.48
C LEU A 51 -1.54 -3.92 -10.77
N HIS A 52 -0.60 -3.16 -11.32
CA HIS A 52 0.32 -3.75 -12.26
C HIS A 52 1.06 -4.79 -11.43
N ASN A 53 0.64 -6.05 -11.56
CA ASN A 53 1.34 -7.17 -10.98
C ASN A 53 2.74 -7.13 -11.59
N ASP A 54 3.68 -6.52 -10.88
CA ASP A 54 5.09 -6.66 -11.22
C ASP A 54 5.39 -8.15 -11.14
N LEU A 55 5.53 -8.78 -12.31
CA LEU A 55 5.83 -10.21 -12.43
C LEU A 55 7.07 -10.56 -11.59
N GLU A 56 8.04 -9.64 -11.50
CA GLU A 56 9.21 -9.81 -10.64
C GLU A 56 8.86 -9.90 -9.16
N LEU A 57 7.91 -9.09 -8.68
CA LEU A 57 7.41 -9.16 -7.32
C LEU A 57 6.60 -10.44 -7.08
N MET A 58 5.85 -10.94 -8.06
CA MET A 58 5.20 -12.25 -7.96
C MET A 58 6.20 -13.41 -7.89
N LEU A 59 7.35 -13.33 -8.59
CA LEU A 59 8.38 -14.35 -8.55
C LEU A 59 9.12 -14.42 -7.19
N LEU A 60 9.10 -13.34 -6.41
CA LEU A 60 9.67 -13.29 -5.07
C LEU A 60 8.81 -14.00 -4.01
N PHE A 61 7.55 -14.28 -4.31
CA PHE A 61 6.62 -14.96 -3.39
C PHE A 61 6.10 -16.24 -4.04
N PRO A 62 6.57 -17.44 -3.61
CA PRO A 62 6.04 -18.68 -4.14
C PRO A 62 4.52 -18.74 -3.93
N PRO A 63 3.76 -19.32 -4.88
CA PRO A 63 2.32 -19.46 -4.75
C PRO A 63 2.01 -20.19 -3.44
N ARG A 64 1.09 -19.63 -2.66
CA ARG A 64 0.58 -20.28 -1.45
C ARG A 64 -0.30 -21.43 -1.89
N ASP A 65 0.10 -22.66 -1.57
CA ASP A 65 -0.81 -23.80 -1.64
C ASP A 65 -2.00 -23.53 -0.71
N PRO A 66 -3.25 -23.52 -1.22
CA PRO A 66 -4.42 -23.21 -0.40
C PRO A 66 -4.66 -24.25 0.70
N ASP A 67 -4.08 -25.44 0.55
CA ASP A 67 -4.37 -26.59 1.41
C ASP A 67 -3.33 -26.82 2.52
N ASN A 68 -2.26 -26.01 2.59
CA ASN A 68 -1.18 -26.21 3.56
C ASN A 68 -0.82 -24.92 4.32
N ALA A 69 -1.64 -24.59 5.32
CA ALA A 69 -1.39 -23.49 6.27
C ALA A 69 -0.29 -23.81 7.31
N THR A 70 0.82 -24.40 6.89
CA THR A 70 1.96 -24.67 7.78
C THR A 70 3.21 -23.95 7.29
N ILE A 71 3.53 -22.85 7.97
CA ILE A 71 4.83 -22.18 7.87
C ILE A 71 5.88 -23.17 8.38
N SER A 72 6.70 -23.75 7.50
CA SER A 72 8.00 -24.32 7.86
C SER A 72 8.82 -24.63 6.61
N GLN A 73 9.97 -23.96 6.56
CA GLN A 73 11.14 -24.18 5.71
C GLN A 73 11.16 -23.45 4.35
N PRO A 74 12.22 -22.66 4.06
CA PRO A 74 12.56 -22.35 2.69
C PRO A 74 12.83 -23.68 1.97
N PRO A 75 12.34 -23.90 0.73
CA PRO A 75 12.69 -25.09 -0.01
C PRO A 75 14.22 -25.15 -0.09
N SER A 76 14.76 -26.18 0.56
CA SER A 76 16.18 -26.46 0.61
C SER A 76 16.72 -26.64 -0.80
N LYS A 77 17.82 -25.92 -1.09
CA LYS A 77 18.89 -26.27 -2.03
C LYS A 77 18.49 -27.24 -3.14
N ASP A 78 17.90 -26.71 -4.20
CA ASP A 78 18.48 -26.74 -5.54
C ASP A 78 17.46 -26.09 -6.46
N LEU A 79 17.72 -24.81 -6.78
CA LEU A 79 16.88 -23.98 -7.65
C LEU A 79 16.65 -24.69 -9.00
N GLU A 80 17.62 -25.48 -9.43
CA GLU A 80 17.62 -26.28 -10.66
C GLU A 80 16.49 -27.32 -10.67
N ASP A 81 16.25 -28.04 -9.57
CA ASP A 81 15.19 -29.06 -9.51
C ASP A 81 13.79 -28.44 -9.63
N TYR A 82 13.59 -27.24 -9.07
CA TYR A 82 12.35 -26.49 -9.23
C TYR A 82 12.10 -26.11 -10.69
N PHE A 83 13.12 -25.64 -11.40
CA PHE A 83 13.02 -25.29 -12.82
C PHE A 83 12.78 -26.51 -13.71
N LEU A 84 13.44 -27.65 -13.45
CA LEU A 84 13.19 -28.89 -14.21
C LEU A 84 11.76 -29.41 -14.02
N ALA A 85 11.20 -29.33 -12.82
CA ALA A 85 9.83 -29.78 -12.56
C ALA A 85 8.76 -28.97 -13.30
N HIS A 86 9.01 -27.68 -13.57
CA HIS A 86 8.04 -26.76 -14.17
C HIS A 86 8.32 -26.43 -15.65
N GLN A 87 9.36 -27.02 -16.25
CA GLN A 87 9.68 -26.78 -17.67
C GLN A 87 8.63 -27.40 -18.61
N ASN A 88 7.99 -28.49 -18.19
CA ASN A 88 6.97 -29.19 -18.99
C ASN A 88 5.61 -28.48 -19.03
N THR A 89 5.38 -27.47 -18.19
CA THR A 89 4.09 -26.76 -18.12
C THR A 89 3.97 -25.63 -19.16
N TYR A 90 5.06 -25.27 -19.84
CA TYR A 90 5.09 -24.10 -20.74
C TYR A 90 5.43 -24.40 -22.21
N TYR A 91 5.65 -25.67 -22.58
CA TYR A 91 5.92 -26.11 -23.98
C TYR A 91 4.75 -26.82 -24.66
N SER A 92 3.50 -26.58 -24.25
CA SER A 92 2.31 -27.03 -25.00
C SER A 92 1.67 -25.94 -25.86
N ILE A 93 2.44 -24.94 -26.27
CA ILE A 93 2.00 -24.00 -27.32
C ILE A 93 2.77 -24.39 -28.58
N GLU A 94 2.00 -24.70 -29.62
CA GLU A 94 2.39 -25.13 -30.98
C GLU A 94 2.55 -26.65 -31.21
N GLU A 95 1.42 -27.31 -31.48
CA GLU A 95 1.22 -27.99 -32.78
C GLU A 95 -0.29 -28.24 -33.01
N GLU A 96 -0.93 -27.37 -33.79
CA GLU A 96 -2.04 -27.72 -34.71
C GLU A 96 -2.00 -26.80 -35.94
#